data_AF-A0A9E2Q378-F1
#
_entry.id   AF-A0A9E2Q378-F1
#
_cell.length_a   1.000
_cell.length_b   1.000
_cell.length_c   1.000
_cell.angle_alpha   90.00
_cell.angle_beta   90.00
_cell.angle_gamma   90.00
#
_symmetry.space_group_name_H-M   'P 1'
#
loop_
_entity.id
_entity.type
_entity.pdbx_description
1 polymer ?
#
loop_
_entity_poly.entity_id
_entity_poly.type
_entity_poly.pdbx_seq_one_letter_code
_entity_poly.pdbx_strand_id
1 'polypeptide(L)' 'MANKTVYIYKFDFEVGYLIKSPCKECNRRKNFPECADDCSILDKIQIILSEARSCTRSI' A
#
# COMPACT_ATOMS: atom_id res chain seq x y z
N MET A 1 -30.61 4.18 -6.21
CA MET A 1 -30.18 5.43 -5.54
C MET A 1 -28.99 5.08 -4.68
N ALA A 2 -27.77 5.36 -5.14
CA ALA A 2 -26.55 5.02 -4.41
C ALA A 2 -26.34 6.06 -3.29
N ASN A 3 -26.25 5.59 -2.05
CA ASN A 3 -25.92 6.42 -0.89
C ASN A 3 -24.54 7.03 -1.10
N LYS A 4 -24.50 8.35 -1.27
CA LYS A 4 -23.28 9.12 -1.46
C LYS A 4 -22.66 9.34 -0.09
N THR A 5 -21.61 8.59 0.24
CA THR A 5 -20.85 8.79 1.47
C THR A 5 -20.24 10.19 1.45
N VAL A 6 -20.65 11.04 2.38
CA VAL A 6 -20.11 12.40 2.54
C VAL A 6 -18.87 12.29 3.42
N TYR A 7 -17.70 12.46 2.81
CA TYR A 7 -16.41 12.47 3.52
C TYR A 7 -16.23 13.83 4.22
N ILE A 8 -16.22 13.83 5.55
CA ILE A 8 -16.24 15.05 6.39
C ILE A 8 -14.84 15.67 6.55
N TYR A 9 -13.78 14.96 6.18
CA TYR A 9 -12.40 15.47 6.13
C TYR A 9 -11.75 15.22 4.77
N LYS A 10 -10.94 16.18 4.28
CA LYS A 10 -10.19 16.09 3.01
C LYS A 10 -9.18 14.92 2.94
N PHE A 11 -9.05 14.14 4.01
CA PHE A 11 -8.03 13.10 4.21
C PHE A 11 -8.61 11.74 4.65
N ASP A 12 -9.93 11.53 4.58
CA ASP A 12 -10.48 10.18 4.78
C ASP A 12 -10.29 9.35 3.50
N PHE A 13 -9.16 8.67 3.39
CA PHE A 13 -8.94 7.63 2.39
C PHE A 13 -8.59 6.30 3.06
N GLU A 14 -9.29 5.24 2.65
CA GLU A 14 -9.02 3.86 3.06
C GLU A 14 -8.25 3.17 1.92
N VAL A 15 -6.95 2.93 2.09
CA VAL A 15 -6.09 2.24 1.10
C VAL A 15 -6.34 0.72 1.10
N GLY A 16 -6.97 0.22 2.17
CA GLY A 16 -7.13 -1.20 2.46
C GLY A 16 -5.99 -1.75 3.34
N TYR A 17 -6.00 -3.05 3.56
CA TYR A 17 -5.01 -3.75 4.38
C TYR A 17 -4.51 -5.02 3.71
N LEU A 18 -3.28 -5.42 4.03
CA LEU A 18 -2.76 -6.71 3.62
C LEU A 18 -3.37 -7.80 4.50
N ILE A 19 -4.14 -8.71 3.90
CA ILE A 19 -4.68 -9.91 4.58
C ILE A 19 -3.52 -10.81 5.06
N LYS A 20 -2.38 -10.78 4.37
CA LYS A 20 -1.17 -11.55 4.67
C LYS A 20 0.06 -10.86 4.07
N SER A 21 1.21 -11.00 4.75
CA SER A 21 2.48 -10.53 4.20
C SER A 21 2.82 -11.27 2.89
N PRO A 22 3.16 -10.55 1.79
CA PRO A 22 3.55 -11.17 0.52
C PRO A 22 4.82 -12.03 0.65
N CYS A 23 5.64 -11.77 1.67
CA CYS A 23 6.85 -12.56 1.93
C CYS A 23 6.58 -13.85 2.71
N LYS A 24 5.38 -14.05 3.29
CA LYS A 24 5.10 -15.18 4.20
C LYS A 24 5.31 -16.54 3.55
N GLU A 25 4.91 -16.68 2.28
CA GLU A 25 5.06 -17.90 1.45
C GLU A 25 5.92 -17.67 0.20
N CYS A 26 6.71 -16.60 0.19
CA CYS A 26 7.57 -16.30 -0.95
C CYS A 26 8.73 -17.31 -1.02
N ASN A 27 8.93 -17.91 -2.19
CA ASN A 27 10.04 -18.85 -2.43
C ASN A 27 11.43 -18.20 -2.24
N ARG A 28 11.51 -16.88 -2.43
CA ARG A 28 12.75 -16.09 -2.26
C ARG A 28 12.95 -15.59 -0.83
N ARG A 29 12.07 -15.92 0.12
CA ARG A 29 12.13 -15.44 1.52
C ARG A 29 13.48 -15.74 2.19
N LYS A 30 14.13 -16.85 1.83
CA LYS A 30 15.46 -17.21 2.33
C LYS A 30 16.55 -16.21 1.95
N ASN A 31 16.34 -15.46 0.87
CA ASN A 31 17.26 -14.44 0.34
C ASN A 31 16.84 -13.04 0.80
N PHE A 32 15.92 -12.92 1.76
CA PHE A 32 15.59 -11.63 2.35
C PHE A 32 16.74 -11.21 3.28
N PRO A 33 17.25 -9.95 3.20
CA PRO A 33 16.66 -8.78 2.56
C PRO A 33 17.08 -8.53 1.10
N GLU A 34 18.09 -9.21 0.58
CA GLU A 34 18.67 -8.96 -0.76
C GLU A 34 17.63 -9.04 -1.88
N CYS A 35 16.63 -9.93 -1.76
CA CYS A 35 15.58 -10.05 -2.77
C CYS A 35 14.56 -8.90 -2.76
N ALA A 36 14.60 -8.00 -1.78
CA ALA A 36 13.61 -6.94 -1.60
C ALA A 36 13.75 -5.83 -2.66
N ASP A 37 15.00 -5.51 -3.03
CA ASP A 37 15.31 -4.42 -3.97
C ASP A 37 14.78 -4.71 -5.39
N ASP A 38 14.70 -5.99 -5.77
CA ASP A 38 14.17 -6.44 -7.06
C ASP A 38 12.73 -7.02 -6.96
N CYS A 39 12.04 -6.77 -5.84
CA CYS A 39 10.73 -7.36 -5.59
C CYS A 39 9.58 -6.49 -6.12
N SER A 40 9.13 -6.80 -7.34
CA SER A 40 7.98 -6.11 -7.95
C SER A 40 6.68 -6.06 -7.13
N ILE A 41 6.47 -7.00 -6.19
CA ILE A 41 5.30 -6.99 -5.29
C ILE A 41 5.49 -5.91 -4.21
N LEU A 42 6.69 -5.84 -3.62
CA LEU A 42 7.00 -4.81 -2.62
C LEU A 42 7.00 -3.42 -3.26
N ASP A 43 7.51 -3.28 -4.48
CA ASP A 43 7.45 -2.02 -5.24
C ASP A 43 6.01 -1.54 -5.42
N LYS A 44 5.11 -2.41 -5.87
CA LYS A 44 3.69 -2.06 -6.03
C LYS A 44 3.05 -1.61 -4.73
N ILE A 45 3.33 -2.32 -3.63
CA ILE A 45 2.83 -1.94 -2.31
C ILE A 45 3.38 -0.57 -1.90
N GLN A 46 4.67 -0.33 -2.10
CA GLN A 46 5.29 0.96 -1.79
C GLN A 46 4.71 2.11 -2.63
N ILE A 47 4.45 1.89 -3.93
CA ILE A 47 3.82 2.88 -4.81
C ILE A 47 2.42 3.23 -4.30
N ILE A 48 1.56 2.22 -4.09
CA ILE A 48 0.18 2.43 -3.63
C ILE A 48 0.16 3.18 -2.29
N LEU A 49 1.02 2.78 -1.34
CA LEU A 49 1.11 3.44 -0.04
C LEU A 49 1.67 4.87 -0.14
N SER A 50 2.62 5.12 -1.05
CA SER A 50 3.21 6.44 -1.28
C SER A 50 2.22 7.41 -1.92
N GLU A 51 1.44 6.95 -2.89
CA GLU A 51 0.38 7.73 -3.54
C GLU A 51 -0.68 8.19 -2.53
N ALA A 52 -1.09 7.29 -1.63
CA ALA A 52 -2.01 7.64 -0.56
C ALA A 52 -1.43 8.70 0.40
N ARG A 53 -0.14 8.60 0.76
CA ARG A 53 0.51 9.63 1.60
C ARG A 53 0.63 10.97 0.89
N SER A 54 0.81 11.00 -0.43
CA SER A 54 1.02 12.23 -1.20
C SER A 54 -0.15 13.22 -1.14
N CYS A 55 -1.36 12.76 -0.82
CA CYS A 55 -2.51 13.64 -0.63
C CYS A 55 -2.40 14.53 0.63
N THR A 56 -1.44 14.28 1.55
CA THR A 56 -1.26 15.06 2.81
C THR A 56 -0.25 16.20 2.74
N ARG A 57 0.44 16.42 1.61
CA ARG A 57 1.42 17.51 1.46
C ARG A 57 0.72 18.76 0.95
N SER A 58 0.19 19.57 1.86
CA SER A 58 -0.20 20.95 1.58
C SER A 58 1.02 21.71 1.03
N ILE A 59 0.86 22.33 -0.14
CA ILE A 59 1.69 23.47 -0.55
C ILE A 59 1.23 24.72 0.23
#